data_AF-A0A1L8ZBX5-F1
#
_entry.id   AF-A0A1L8ZBX5-F1
#
_cell.length_a   1.000
_cell.length_b   1.000
_cell.length_c   1.000
_cell.angle_alpha   90.00
_cell.angle_beta   90.00
_cell.angle_gamma   90.00
#
_symmetry.space_group_name_H-M   'P 1'
#
loop_
_entity.id
_entity.type
_entity.pdbx_description
1 polymer ?
#
loop_
_entity_poly.entity_id
_entity_poly.type
_entity_poly.pdbx_seq_one_letter_code
_entity_poly.pdbx_strand_id
1 'polypeptide(L)'
;MFKEFFIFQDYFNYIIEGVVGYGLKVTIAIALWYFLKLIVNKMGKILFKTLEKSRLEEKLEVTVFNFLKSFFKILTDFVIILIILPYLGVPITSIIAVFGSLGIAIGLAAQGILSNFVSGFIVLNSNF
;
A
#
# COMPACT_ATOMS: atom_id res chain seq x y z
N MET A 1 33.55 -40.57 15.09
CA MET A 1 34.33 -40.13 13.92
C MET A 1 33.52 -40.09 12.62
N PHE A 2 33.17 -41.20 11.94
CA PHE A 2 32.40 -41.11 10.68
C PHE A 2 30.96 -40.58 10.83
N LYS A 3 30.25 -40.93 11.91
CA LYS A 3 28.88 -40.42 12.16
C LYS A 3 28.83 -38.92 12.45
N GLU A 4 29.85 -38.35 13.10
CA GLU A 4 29.92 -36.92 13.41
C GLU A 4 30.13 -36.08 12.14
N PHE A 5 30.85 -36.62 11.15
CA PHE A 5 31.06 -35.98 9.86
C PHE A 5 29.77 -35.92 9.02
N PHE A 6 28.97 -36.99 9.03
CA PHE A 6 27.65 -37.02 8.35
C PHE A 6 26.67 -36.03 9.00
N ILE A 7 26.59 -36.01 10.34
CA ILE A 7 25.72 -35.07 11.06
C ILE A 7 26.12 -33.62 10.73
N PHE A 8 27.41 -33.29 10.73
CA PHE A 8 27.86 -31.93 10.39
C PHE A 8 27.46 -31.51 8.97
N GLN A 9 27.50 -32.44 8.01
CA GLN A 9 27.15 -32.19 6.62
C GLN A 9 25.64 -31.93 6.44
N ASP A 10 24.80 -32.65 7.18
CA ASP A 10 23.34 -32.43 7.18
C ASP A 10 22.95 -31.07 7.78
N TYR A 11 23.58 -30.66 8.88
CA TYR A 11 23.38 -29.33 9.47
C TYR A 11 23.88 -28.20 8.54
N PHE A 12 25.00 -28.41 7.86
CA PHE A 12 25.52 -27.44 6.90
C PHE A 12 24.57 -27.25 5.70
N ASN A 13 24.05 -28.34 5.14
CA ASN A 13 23.10 -28.29 4.02
C ASN A 13 21.77 -27.63 4.43
N TYR A 14 21.25 -27.92 5.63
CA TYR A 14 20.03 -27.30 6.15
C TYR A 14 20.16 -25.76 6.30
N ILE A 15 21.31 -25.30 6.79
CA ILE A 15 21.57 -23.86 6.94
C ILE A 15 21.72 -23.19 5.57
N ILE A 16 22.42 -23.80 4.62
CA ILE A 16 22.61 -23.27 3.27
C ILE A 16 21.27 -23.20 2.52
N GLU A 17 20.44 -24.23 2.58
CA GLU A 17 19.11 -24.22 1.96
C GLU A 17 18.21 -23.15 2.58
N GLY A 18 18.25 -22.99 3.91
CA GLY A 18 17.53 -21.93 4.62
C GLY A 18 17.99 -20.52 4.20
N VAL A 19 19.31 -20.29 4.17
CA VAL A 19 19.89 -18.98 3.81
C VAL A 19 19.64 -18.62 2.36
N VAL A 20 19.78 -19.57 1.42
CA VAL A 20 19.50 -19.33 0.00
C VAL A 20 18.00 -19.11 -0.22
N GLY A 21 17.13 -19.89 0.43
CA GLY A 21 15.68 -19.74 0.32
C GLY A 21 15.16 -18.42 0.89
N TYR A 22 15.61 -18.01 2.09
CA TYR A 22 15.22 -16.73 2.68
C TYR A 22 15.90 -15.54 1.99
N GLY A 23 17.17 -15.66 1.60
CA GLY A 23 17.90 -14.63 0.87
C GLY A 23 17.23 -14.28 -0.45
N LEU A 24 16.75 -15.28 -1.19
CA LEU A 24 16.01 -15.06 -2.44
C LEU A 24 14.68 -14.34 -2.20
N LYS A 25 13.92 -14.74 -1.17
CA LYS A 25 12.66 -14.07 -0.79
C LYS A 25 12.86 -12.61 -0.43
N VAL A 26 13.88 -12.30 0.36
CA VAL A 26 14.22 -10.91 0.73
C VAL A 26 14.64 -10.11 -0.50
N THR A 27 15.43 -10.70 -1.39
CA THR A 27 15.86 -10.04 -2.63
C THR A 27 14.67 -9.70 -3.53
N ILE A 28 13.75 -10.66 -3.72
CA ILE A 28 12.52 -10.44 -4.48
C ILE A 28 11.64 -9.37 -3.81
N ALA A 29 11.50 -9.41 -2.49
CA ALA A 29 10.72 -8.43 -1.73
C ALA A 29 11.27 -7.00 -1.91
N ILE A 30 12.60 -6.82 -1.85
CA ILE A 30 13.24 -5.52 -2.07
C ILE A 30 13.08 -5.05 -3.52
N ALA A 31 13.28 -5.94 -4.50
CA ALA A 31 13.09 -5.61 -5.91
C ALA A 31 11.63 -5.19 -6.19
N LEU A 32 10.67 -5.93 -5.63
CA LEU A 32 9.24 -5.62 -5.75
C LEU A 32 8.89 -4.29 -5.07
N TRP A 33 9.40 -4.03 -3.86
CA TRP A 33 9.22 -2.75 -3.17
C TRP A 33 9.70 -1.58 -4.00
N TYR A 34 10.90 -1.69 -4.57
CA TYR A 34 11.48 -0.65 -5.42
C TYR A 34 10.61 -0.41 -6.66
N PHE A 35 10.19 -1.47 -7.34
CA PHE A 35 9.33 -1.39 -8.51
C PHE A 35 7.97 -0.72 -8.20
N LEU A 36 7.33 -1.11 -7.11
CA LEU A 36 6.06 -0.52 -6.66
C LEU A 36 6.23 0.97 -6.29
N LYS A 37 7.28 1.33 -5.55
CA LYS A 37 7.60 2.73 -5.22
C LYS A 37 7.78 3.57 -6.49
N LEU A 38 8.43 3.05 -7.52
CA LEU A 38 8.59 3.77 -8.79
C LEU A 38 7.24 4.07 -9.46
N ILE A 39 6.36 3.07 -9.53
CA ILE A 39 5.00 3.23 -10.11
C ILE A 39 4.23 4.28 -9.33
N VAL A 40 4.18 4.15 -8.01
CA VAL A 40 3.41 5.03 -7.11
C VAL A 40 3.93 6.46 -7.17
N ASN A 41 5.24 6.66 -7.16
CA ASN A 41 5.83 7.99 -7.30
C ASN A 41 5.48 8.62 -8.65
N LYS A 42 5.43 7.84 -9.73
CA LYS A 42 5.04 8.32 -11.05
C LYS A 42 3.55 8.67 -11.10
N MET A 43 2.69 7.83 -10.54
CA MET A 43 1.25 8.08 -10.43
C MET A 43 0.97 9.33 -9.59
N GLY A 44 1.58 9.45 -8.41
CA GLY A 44 1.45 10.63 -7.55
C GLY A 44 1.89 11.91 -8.27
N LYS A 45 3.03 11.88 -8.96
CA LYS A 45 3.47 13.03 -9.77
C LYS A 45 2.46 13.41 -10.84
N ILE A 46 1.88 12.45 -11.56
CA ILE A 46 0.88 12.73 -12.61
C ILE A 46 -0.40 13.31 -12.00
N LEU A 47 -0.90 12.70 -10.92
CA LEU A 47 -2.13 13.12 -10.23
C LEU A 47 -1.99 14.55 -9.70
N PHE A 48 -0.97 14.82 -8.88
CA PHE A 48 -0.81 16.14 -8.28
C PHE A 48 -0.40 17.21 -9.29
N LYS A 49 0.42 16.90 -10.29
CA LYS A 49 0.75 17.85 -11.36
C LYS A 49 -0.46 18.22 -12.22
N THR A 50 -1.41 17.30 -12.41
CA THR A 50 -2.66 17.59 -13.12
C THR A 50 -3.56 18.51 -12.29
N LEU A 51 -3.64 18.26 -10.99
CA LEU A 51 -4.39 19.09 -10.05
C LEU A 51 -3.82 20.51 -9.96
N GLU A 52 -2.50 20.67 -9.83
CA GLU A 52 -1.80 21.97 -9.82
C GLU A 52 -2.05 22.74 -11.14
N LYS A 53 -1.93 22.06 -12.30
CA LYS A 53 -2.15 22.69 -13.62
C LYS A 53 -3.59 23.14 -13.88
N SER A 54 -4.57 22.50 -13.24
CA SER A 54 -5.98 22.76 -13.48
C SER A 54 -6.51 24.05 -12.81
N ARG A 55 -5.66 24.84 -12.15
CA ARG A 55 -6.04 25.94 -11.23
C ARG A 55 -7.00 25.51 -10.11
N LEU A 56 -7.25 24.21 -9.95
CA LEU A 56 -8.01 23.69 -8.80
C LEU A 56 -7.25 23.93 -7.50
N GLU A 57 -5.93 24.03 -7.53
CA GLU A 57 -5.12 24.46 -6.38
C GLU A 57 -5.40 25.91 -5.95
N GLU A 58 -5.78 26.83 -6.86
CA GLU A 58 -6.20 28.19 -6.46
C GLU A 58 -7.61 28.20 -5.85
N LYS A 59 -8.45 27.21 -6.20
CA LYS A 59 -9.82 27.08 -5.69
C LYS A 59 -9.91 26.24 -4.41
N LEU A 60 -8.97 25.31 -4.21
CA LEU A 60 -8.87 24.47 -3.04
C LEU A 60 -7.94 25.15 -2.04
N GLU A 61 -8.33 25.19 -0.78
CA GLU A 61 -7.42 25.67 0.25
C GLU A 61 -6.13 24.85 0.26
N VAL A 62 -4.99 25.52 0.39
CA VAL A 62 -3.65 24.91 0.43
C VAL A 62 -3.59 23.76 1.46
N THR A 63 -4.30 23.91 2.58
CA THR A 63 -4.44 22.89 3.62
C THR A 63 -5.06 21.60 3.10
N VAL A 64 -6.14 21.70 2.32
CA VAL A 64 -6.84 20.54 1.74
C VAL A 64 -5.95 19.84 0.71
N PHE A 65 -5.28 20.59 -0.15
CA PHE A 65 -4.37 20.01 -1.14
C PHE A 65 -3.22 19.24 -0.48
N ASN A 66 -2.59 19.82 0.55
CA ASN A 66 -1.53 19.16 1.32
C ASN A 66 -2.04 17.93 2.08
N PHE A 67 -3.28 17.96 2.58
CA PHE A 67 -3.92 16.79 3.17
C PHE A 67 -4.09 15.67 2.14
N LEU A 68 -4.63 15.93 0.94
CA LEU A 68 -4.78 14.92 -0.11
C LEU A 68 -3.42 14.30 -0.51
N LYS A 69 -2.38 15.12 -0.63
CA LYS A 69 -1.03 14.67 -0.95
C LYS A 69 -0.45 13.75 0.11
N SER A 70 -0.63 14.11 1.38
CA SER A 70 -0.17 13.32 2.51
C SER A 70 -0.98 12.03 2.66
N PHE A 71 -2.30 12.12 2.51
CA PHE A 71 -3.21 10.97 2.55
C PHE A 71 -2.88 9.96 1.45
N PHE A 72 -2.71 10.41 0.21
CA PHE A 72 -2.30 9.54 -0.91
C PHE A 72 -0.97 8.86 -0.61
N LYS A 73 0.03 9.60 -0.11
CA LYS A 73 1.34 9.02 0.24
C LYS A 73 1.22 7.93 1.30
N ILE A 74 0.53 8.22 2.40
CA ILE A 74 0.36 7.28 3.52
C ILE A 74 -0.41 6.04 3.07
N LEU A 75 -1.52 6.22 2.35
CA LEU A 75 -2.35 5.12 1.88
C LEU A 75 -1.57 4.20 0.93
N THR A 76 -0.81 4.77 0.00
CA THR A 76 -0.10 3.96 -0.98
C THR A 76 1.12 3.27 -0.37
N ASP A 77 1.86 3.93 0.54
CA ASP A 77 2.95 3.30 1.28
C ASP A 77 2.43 2.14 2.15
N PHE A 78 1.26 2.29 2.77
CA PHE A 78 0.58 1.22 3.50
C PHE A 78 0.24 0.02 2.61
N VAL A 79 -0.33 0.25 1.41
CA VAL A 79 -0.62 -0.82 0.44
C VAL A 79 0.65 -1.56 0.01
N ILE A 80 1.74 -0.83 -0.27
CA ILE A 80 3.03 -1.43 -0.64
C ILE A 80 3.51 -2.38 0.47
N ILE A 81 3.43 -1.94 1.74
CA ILE A 81 3.81 -2.75 2.90
C ILE A 81 3.00 -4.05 2.92
N LEU A 82 1.67 -3.97 2.79
CA LEU A 82 0.81 -5.16 2.77
C LEU A 82 1.15 -6.14 1.65
N ILE A 83 1.58 -5.66 0.48
CA ILE A 83 1.98 -6.51 -0.64
C ILE A 83 3.29 -7.25 -0.33
N ILE A 84 4.22 -6.65 0.42
CA ILE A 84 5.56 -7.21 0.64
C ILE A 84 5.60 -8.18 1.83
N LEU A 85 4.85 -7.91 2.89
CA LEU A 85 4.88 -8.73 4.12
C LEU A 85 4.72 -10.25 3.86
N PRO A 86 3.80 -10.71 2.99
CA PRO A 86 3.65 -12.14 2.70
C PRO A 86 4.90 -12.79 2.12
N TYR A 87 5.69 -12.07 1.31
CA TYR A 87 6.95 -12.59 0.74
C TYR A 87 8.02 -12.81 1.82
N LEU A 88 7.96 -12.04 2.90
CA LEU A 88 8.83 -12.19 4.08
C LEU A 88 8.33 -13.26 5.05
N GLY A 89 7.21 -13.94 4.74
CA GLY A 89 6.59 -14.94 5.61
C GLY A 89 5.75 -14.33 6.74
N VAL A 90 5.44 -13.03 6.68
CA VAL A 90 4.60 -12.37 7.68
C VAL A 90 3.12 -12.47 7.24
N PRO A 91 2.25 -13.15 8.00
CA PRO A 91 0.84 -13.23 7.68
C PRO A 91 0.16 -11.88 7.91
N ILE A 92 -0.59 -11.41 6.90
CA ILE A 92 -1.25 -10.09 6.95
C ILE A 92 -2.74 -10.17 7.31
N THR A 93 -3.29 -11.35 7.57
CA THR A 93 -4.73 -11.57 7.81
C THR A 93 -5.28 -10.70 8.94
N SER A 94 -4.59 -10.65 10.08
CA SER A 94 -4.99 -9.82 11.21
C SER A 94 -4.89 -8.32 10.92
N ILE A 95 -3.90 -7.92 10.11
CA ILE A 95 -3.75 -6.53 9.68
C ILE A 95 -4.92 -6.14 8.78
N ILE A 96 -5.24 -6.96 7.77
CA ILE A 96 -6.38 -6.73 6.88
C ILE A 96 -7.69 -6.70 7.67
N ALA A 97 -7.86 -7.57 8.68
CA ALA A 97 -9.07 -7.56 9.50
C ALA A 97 -9.25 -6.23 10.26
N VAL A 98 -8.20 -5.74 10.91
CA VAL A 98 -8.24 -4.46 11.66
C VAL A 98 -8.39 -3.27 10.73
N PHE A 99 -7.59 -3.18 9.67
CA PHE A 99 -7.68 -2.04 8.75
C PHE A 99 -8.95 -2.10 7.88
N GLY A 100 -9.47 -3.29 7.63
CA GLY A 100 -10.77 -3.49 6.99
C GLY A 100 -11.92 -2.94 7.84
N SER A 101 -11.93 -3.23 9.15
CA SER A 101 -12.93 -2.66 10.06
C SER A 101 -12.79 -1.15 10.24
N LEU A 102 -11.55 -0.64 10.30
CA LEU A 102 -11.29 0.81 10.27
C LEU A 102 -11.80 1.47 8.99
N GLY A 103 -11.58 0.84 7.83
CA GLY A 103 -12.09 1.30 6.55
C GLY A 103 -13.62 1.38 6.52
N ILE A 104 -14.30 0.36 7.08
CA ILE A 104 -15.76 0.37 7.25
C ILE A 104 -16.18 1.52 8.16
N ALA A 105 -15.54 1.69 9.33
CA ALA A 105 -15.88 2.76 10.27
C ALA A 105 -15.71 4.16 9.66
N ILE A 106 -14.61 4.40 8.95
CA ILE A 106 -14.36 5.66 8.23
C ILE A 106 -15.39 5.86 7.12
N GLY A 107 -15.72 4.81 6.36
CA GLY A 107 -16.73 4.85 5.32
C GLY A 107 -18.12 5.20 5.85
N LEU A 108 -18.51 4.62 6.98
CA LEU A 108 -19.76 4.93 7.66
C LEU A 108 -19.77 6.38 8.19
N ALA A 109 -18.65 6.86 8.75
CA ALA A 109 -18.52 8.25 9.17
C ALA A 109 -18.63 9.24 8.00
N ALA A 110 -18.10 8.89 6.83
CA ALA A 110 -18.15 9.71 5.62
C ALA A 110 -19.44 9.53 4.81
N GLN A 111 -20.30 8.56 5.15
CA GLN A 111 -21.47 8.17 4.37
C GLN A 111 -22.44 9.34 4.13
N GLY A 112 -22.66 10.19 5.14
CA GLY A 112 -23.54 11.35 5.03
C GLY A 112 -23.04 12.39 4.01
N ILE A 113 -21.73 12.63 3.95
CA ILE A 113 -21.12 13.57 3.00
C ILE A 113 -21.30 13.05 1.57
N LEU A 114 -21.03 11.76 1.36
CA LEU A 114 -21.17 11.14 0.04
C LEU A 114 -22.64 11.10 -0.42
N SER A 115 -23.57 10.81 0.49
CA SER A 115 -25.01 10.85 0.20
C SER A 115 -25.45 12.24 -0.27
N ASN A 116 -25.04 13.28 0.44
CA ASN A 116 -25.37 14.67 0.07
C ASN A 116 -24.77 15.06 -1.28
N PHE A 117 -23.55 14.63 -1.58
CA PHE A 117 -22.91 14.85 -2.88
C PHE A 117 -23.68 14.19 -4.02
N VAL A 118 -24.06 12.91 -3.87
CA VAL A 118 -24.80 12.16 -4.89
C VAL A 118 -26.20 12.77 -5.11
N SER A 119 -26.90 13.13 -4.03
CA SER A 119 -28.20 13.82 -4.14
C SER A 119 -28.08 15.13 -4.93
N GLY A 120 -27.05 15.93 -4.67
CA GLY A 120 -26.79 17.16 -5.43
C GLY A 120 -26.51 16.90 -6.91
N PHE A 121 -25.70 15.88 -7.23
CA PHE A 121 -25.43 15.49 -8.61
C PHE A 121 -26.69 15.03 -9.36
N ILE A 122 -27.56 14.23 -8.71
CA ILE A 122 -28.83 13.78 -9.30
C ILE A 122 -29.74 14.97 -9.62
N VAL A 123 -29.89 15.92 -8.70
CA VAL A 123 -30.72 17.12 -8.92
C VAL A 123 -30.21 17.99 -10.08
N LEU A 124 -28.88 18.13 -10.20
CA LEU A 124 -28.28 18.87 -11.32
C LEU A 124 -28.51 18.18 -12.66
N ASN A 125 -28.47 16.85 -12.70
CA ASN A 125 -28.66 16.07 -13.91
C ASN A 125 -30.13 15.82 -14.26
N SER A 126 -31.06 15.94 -13.32
CA SER A 126 -32.49 15.71 -13.55
C SER A 126 -33.23 16.87 -14.23
N ASN A 127 -32.55 17.99 -14.52
CA ASN A 127 -33.09 19.16 -15.21
C ASN A 127 -32.67 19.23 -16.71
N PHE A 128 -32.25 18.11 -17.28
CA PHE A 128 -32.10 17.86 -18.72
C PHE A 128 -32.95 16.65 -19.11
#